data_AF-W4P7Q8-F1
#
_entry.id   AF-W4P7Q8-F1
#
_cell.length_a   1.000
_cell.length_b   1.000
_cell.length_c   1.000
_cell.angle_alpha   90.00
_cell.angle_beta   90.00
_cell.angle_gamma   90.00
#
_symmetry.space_group_name_H-M   'P 1'
#
loop_
_entity.id
_entity.type
_entity.pdbx_description
1 polymer ?
#
loop_
_entity_poly.entity_id
_entity_poly.type
_entity_poly.pdbx_seq_one_letter_code
_entity_poly.pdbx_strand_id
1 'polypeptide(L)'
;MKNVLFLLAMLPIVLFTACSSDDDNVVNSPIVGTWTTSDAFETSEITFKPNGSVTDNSTLKRNGAMREYVGSYSVNGSKLTINWEKREILILCQENGQDTRKIKKR
;
A
#
# COMPACT_ATOMS: atom_id res chain seq x y z
N MET A 1 25.82 28.99 -63.41
CA MET A 1 25.19 29.32 -62.12
C MET A 1 24.12 28.27 -61.83
N LYS A 2 24.36 27.41 -60.83
CA LYS A 2 23.32 26.62 -60.18
C LYS A 2 23.73 26.47 -58.72
N ASN A 3 23.06 27.24 -57.88
CA ASN A 3 23.28 27.28 -56.44
C ASN A 3 22.50 26.10 -55.85
N VAL A 4 23.20 25.06 -55.38
CA VAL A 4 22.58 24.04 -54.53
C VAL A 4 23.06 24.29 -53.11
N LEU A 5 22.55 25.40 -52.57
CA LEU A 5 22.43 25.61 -51.13
C LEU A 5 21.19 24.82 -50.71
N PHE A 6 21.34 23.79 -49.88
CA PHE A 6 20.33 23.33 -48.89
C PHE A 6 20.77 21.95 -48.38
N LEU A 7 21.42 21.92 -47.22
CA LEU A 7 21.40 20.79 -46.30
C LEU A 7 21.63 21.33 -44.89
N LEU A 8 20.65 22.12 -44.43
CA LEU A 8 20.47 22.39 -43.02
C LEU A 8 20.00 21.06 -42.41
N ALA A 9 20.93 20.32 -41.82
CA ALA A 9 20.63 19.10 -41.07
C ALA A 9 19.60 19.47 -39.99
N MET A 10 18.37 19.00 -40.19
CA MET A 10 17.29 19.05 -39.21
C MET A 10 17.76 18.32 -37.95
N LEU A 11 18.12 19.09 -36.94
CA LEU A 11 18.26 18.59 -35.58
C LEU A 11 16.89 18.02 -35.16
N PRO A 12 16.80 16.78 -34.66
CA PRO A 12 15.57 16.33 -34.02
C PRO A 12 15.37 17.15 -32.75
N ILE A 13 14.36 18.03 -32.77
CA ILE A 13 13.81 18.65 -31.57
C ILE A 13 13.17 17.48 -30.80
N VAL A 14 13.89 16.97 -29.80
CA VAL A 14 13.30 16.12 -28.77
C VAL A 14 12.26 16.98 -28.05
N LEU A 15 11.01 16.82 -28.46
CA LEU A 15 9.87 17.37 -27.76
C LEU A 15 9.83 16.64 -26.42
N PHE A 16 10.30 17.31 -25.36
CA PHE A 16 9.87 16.98 -24.01
C PHE A 16 8.36 17.22 -23.99
N THR A 17 7.58 16.17 -24.23
CA THR A 17 6.17 16.14 -23.84
C THR A 17 6.19 16.24 -22.33
N ALA A 18 6.11 17.48 -21.82
CA ALA A 18 5.66 17.73 -20.46
C ALA A 18 4.33 16.97 -20.34
N CYS A 19 4.34 15.91 -19.55
CA CYS A 19 3.13 15.19 -19.15
C CYS A 19 2.35 16.15 -18.25
N SER A 20 1.67 17.09 -18.88
CA SER A 20 0.54 17.81 -18.33
C SER A 20 -0.66 16.93 -18.57
N SER A 21 -1.00 16.11 -17.58
CA SER A 21 -2.40 15.76 -17.37
C SER A 21 -2.67 15.94 -15.89
N ASP A 22 -3.36 17.04 -15.62
CA ASP A 22 -4.10 17.37 -14.41
C ASP A 22 -5.21 16.32 -14.24
N ASP A 23 -4.80 15.10 -13.90
CA ASP A 23 -5.70 13.94 -13.84
C ASP A 23 -5.99 13.63 -12.37
N ASP A 24 -7.13 14.15 -11.94
CA ASP A 24 -8.02 13.63 -10.90
C ASP A 24 -7.36 12.79 -9.79
N ASN A 25 -7.28 13.41 -8.61
CA ASN A 25 -7.10 12.96 -7.22
C ASN A 25 -7.42 11.48 -6.85
N VAL A 26 -7.01 10.50 -7.64
CA VAL A 26 -6.74 9.15 -7.15
C VAL A 26 -5.30 9.22 -6.71
N VAL A 27 -5.09 9.32 -5.39
CA VAL A 27 -3.77 9.14 -4.81
C VAL A 27 -3.37 7.68 -5.06
N ASN A 28 -2.86 7.41 -6.26
CA ASN A 28 -2.13 6.19 -6.59
C ASN A 28 -0.78 6.28 -5.89
N SER A 29 -0.81 6.27 -4.56
CA SER A 29 0.39 6.15 -3.76
C SER A 29 0.96 4.75 -4.04
N PRO A 30 2.25 4.61 -4.36
CA PRO A 30 2.87 3.32 -4.67
C PRO A 30 2.78 2.31 -3.52
N ILE A 31 2.38 2.76 -2.31
CA ILE A 31 2.17 1.89 -1.16
C ILE A 31 0.82 1.15 -1.19
N VAL A 32 -0.15 1.62 -1.98
CA VAL A 32 -1.47 0.97 -2.12
C VAL A 32 -1.28 -0.45 -2.62
N GLY A 33 -1.87 -1.41 -1.89
CA GLY A 33 -1.71 -2.83 -2.16
C GLY A 33 -1.56 -3.64 -0.88
N THR A 34 -1.26 -4.92 -1.07
CA THR A 34 -1.07 -5.89 0.01
C THR A 34 0.40 -6.29 0.08
N TRP A 35 0.95 -6.22 1.29
CA TRP A 35 2.35 -6.50 1.61
C TRP A 35 2.40 -7.62 2.64
N THR A 36 3.32 -8.56 2.46
CA THR A 36 3.53 -9.63 3.42
C THR A 36 4.87 -9.45 4.12
N THR A 37 4.87 -9.58 5.43
CA THR A 37 6.08 -9.62 6.25
C THR A 37 6.14 -10.95 6.99
N SER A 38 7.34 -11.44 7.25
CA SER A 38 7.53 -12.65 8.03
C SER A 38 8.85 -12.59 8.76
N ASP A 39 8.82 -12.83 10.06
CA ASP A 39 10.01 -12.89 10.92
C ASP A 39 10.07 -14.22 11.69
N ALA A 40 10.87 -14.33 12.75
CA ALA A 40 10.96 -15.56 13.53
C ALA A 40 9.68 -15.87 14.35
N PHE A 41 8.82 -14.89 14.60
CA PHE A 41 7.72 -14.95 15.56
C PHE A 41 6.35 -14.92 14.90
N GLU A 42 6.19 -14.18 13.80
CA GLU A 42 4.91 -13.99 13.13
C GLU A 42 5.05 -13.81 11.61
N THR A 43 3.93 -14.02 10.94
CA THR A 43 3.71 -13.60 9.55
C THR A 43 2.58 -12.59 9.56
N SER A 44 2.74 -11.47 8.87
CA SER A 44 1.74 -10.41 8.79
C SER A 44 1.41 -10.09 7.33
N GLU A 45 0.14 -9.81 7.08
CA GLU A 45 -0.38 -9.29 5.82
C GLU A 45 -0.97 -7.89 6.06
N ILE A 46 -0.33 -6.88 5.47
CA ILE A 46 -0.69 -5.47 5.61
C ILE A 46 -1.30 -4.98 4.30
N THR A 47 -2.51 -4.43 4.34
CA THR A 47 -3.21 -3.90 3.16
C THR A 47 -3.45 -2.41 3.31
N PHE A 48 -2.89 -1.61 2.41
CA PHE A 48 -3.15 -0.17 2.26
C PHE A 48 -4.17 0.07 1.15
N LYS A 49 -5.30 0.67 1.49
CA LYS A 49 -6.39 0.96 0.54
C LYS A 49 -6.31 2.40 0.03
N PRO A 50 -6.71 2.69 -1.22
CA PRO A 50 -6.67 4.05 -1.79
C PRO A 50 -7.39 5.12 -0.96
N ASN A 51 -8.37 4.72 -0.14
CA ASN A 51 -9.15 5.61 0.72
C ASN A 51 -8.43 6.02 2.02
N GLY A 52 -7.14 5.68 2.19
CA GLY A 52 -6.36 6.03 3.38
C GLY A 52 -6.56 5.10 4.58
N SER A 53 -7.27 3.98 4.42
CA SER A 53 -7.39 2.95 5.46
C SER A 53 -6.31 1.87 5.33
N VAL A 54 -5.91 1.31 6.47
CA VAL A 54 -4.93 0.21 6.54
C VAL A 54 -5.43 -0.89 7.47
N THR A 55 -5.17 -2.14 7.09
CA THR A 55 -5.40 -3.32 7.93
C THR A 55 -4.12 -4.14 8.02
N ASP A 56 -3.82 -4.71 9.18
CA ASP A 56 -2.73 -5.66 9.40
C ASP A 56 -3.26 -6.91 10.08
N ASN A 57 -3.16 -8.04 9.38
CA ASN A 57 -3.51 -9.36 9.88
C ASN A 57 -2.23 -10.12 10.19
N SER A 58 -1.93 -10.31 11.47
CA SER A 58 -0.76 -11.06 11.93
C SER A 58 -1.14 -12.44 12.46
N THR A 59 -0.31 -13.43 12.18
CA THR A 59 -0.43 -14.81 12.67
C THR A 59 0.85 -15.19 13.39
N LEU A 60 0.74 -15.50 14.68
CA LEU A 60 1.87 -15.98 15.48
C LEU A 60 2.28 -17.39 15.06
N LYS A 61 3.57 -17.60 14.78
CA LYS A 61 4.12 -18.91 14.41
C LYS A 61 4.11 -19.92 15.56
N ARG A 62 4.13 -19.44 16.81
CA ARG A 62 4.16 -20.30 18.01
C ARG A 62 2.88 -21.13 18.18
N ASN A 63 1.72 -20.54 17.91
CA ASN A 63 0.42 -21.14 18.23
C ASN A 63 -0.68 -20.85 17.22
N GLY A 64 -0.37 -20.20 16.09
CA GLY A 64 -1.34 -19.82 15.07
C GLY A 64 -2.32 -18.73 15.50
N ALA A 65 -2.12 -18.09 16.66
CA ALA A 65 -3.04 -17.04 17.11
C ALA A 65 -3.01 -15.86 16.13
N MET A 66 -4.19 -15.38 15.76
CA MET A 66 -4.35 -14.28 14.82
C MET A 66 -4.68 -12.98 15.55
N ARG A 67 -4.14 -11.87 15.04
CA ARG A 67 -4.50 -10.52 15.47
C ARG A 67 -4.81 -9.67 14.25
N GLU A 68 -5.83 -8.85 14.39
CA GLU A 68 -6.22 -7.87 13.39
C GLU A 68 -6.00 -6.46 13.98
N TYR A 69 -5.26 -5.64 13.24
CA TYR A 69 -5.12 -4.21 13.50
C TYR A 69 -5.77 -3.44 12.36
N VAL A 70 -6.55 -2.43 12.71
CA VAL A 70 -7.19 -1.53 11.75
C VAL A 70 -6.77 -0.10 12.05
N GLY A 71 -6.60 0.70 11.01
CA GLY A 71 -6.14 2.08 11.16
C GLY A 71 -6.32 2.92 9.91
N SER A 72 -5.74 4.10 9.98
CA SER A 72 -5.60 5.01 8.84
C SER A 72 -4.13 5.31 8.57
N TYR A 73 -3.81 5.70 7.35
CA TYR A 73 -2.45 6.07 6.97
C TYR A 73 -2.44 7.34 6.13
N SER A 74 -1.30 8.02 6.13
CA SER A 74 -0.99 9.11 5.22
C SER A 74 0.46 9.02 4.74
N VAL A 75 0.69 9.48 3.52
CA VAL A 75 2.02 9.56 2.91
C VAL A 75 2.31 11.02 2.61
N ASN A 76 3.44 11.52 3.12
CA ASN A 76 3.93 12.86 2.83
C ASN A 76 5.40 12.76 2.41
N GLY A 77 5.65 12.88 1.10
CA GLY A 77 6.97 12.62 0.52
C GLY A 77 7.45 11.20 0.83
N SER A 78 8.61 11.09 1.49
CA SER A 78 9.21 9.82 1.91
C SER A 78 8.74 9.32 3.29
N LYS A 79 7.74 9.98 3.90
CA LYS A 79 7.26 9.65 5.23
C LYS A 79 5.89 8.97 5.17
N LEU A 80 5.83 7.73 5.63
CA LEU A 80 4.60 7.01 5.94
C LEU A 80 4.24 7.25 7.41
N THR A 81 3.01 7.67 7.67
CA THR A 81 2.45 7.77 9.03
C THR A 81 1.24 6.85 9.14
N ILE A 82 1.23 5.98 10.15
CA ILE A 82 0.12 5.05 10.41
C ILE A 82 -0.48 5.37 11.78
N ASN A 83 -1.79 5.54 11.83
CA ASN A 83 -2.57 5.74 13.04
C ASN A 83 -3.44 4.49 13.26
N TRP A 84 -3.00 3.62 14.17
CA TRP A 84 -3.75 2.43 14.56
C TRP A 84 -4.91 2.78 15.48
N GLU A 85 -6.07 2.19 15.23
CA GLU A 85 -7.17 2.22 16.18
C GLU A 85 -6.83 1.30 17.36
N LYS A 86 -7.02 1.78 18.59
CA LYS A 86 -6.93 0.91 19.77
C LYS A 86 -8.13 -0.03 19.79
N ARG A 87 -7.95 -1.25 19.29
CA ARG A 87 -8.88 -2.37 19.46
C ARG A 87 -8.07 -3.59 19.90
N GLU A 88 -8.41 -4.19 21.04
CA GLU A 88 -7.92 -5.53 21.39
C GLU A 88 -8.87 -6.56 20.78
N ILE A 89 -8.56 -7.02 19.57
CA ILE A 89 -9.27 -8.14 18.94
C ILE A 89 -8.39 -9.39 19.08
N LEU A 90 -8.68 -10.20 20.10
CA LEU A 90 -8.07 -11.52 20.27
C LEU A 90 -8.92 -12.53 19.48
N ILE A 91 -8.47 -12.94 18.29
CA ILE A 91 -9.13 -14.02 17.54
C ILE A 91 -8.51 -15.34 18.01
N LEU A 92 -9.23 -16.03 18.90
CA LEU A 92 -8.89 -17.39 19.30
C LEU A 92 -9.46 -18.34 18.24
N CYS A 93 -8.60 -18.82 17.33
CA CYS A 93 -8.96 -19.96 16.50
C CYS A 93 -8.77 -21.25 17.30
N GLN A 94 -9.85 -22.01 17.51
CA GLN A 94 -9.82 -23.35 18.08
C GLN A 94 -10.09 -24.34 16.93
N GLU A 95 -9.15 -25.24 16.67
CA GLU A 95 -9.43 -26.44 15.85
C GLU A 95 -10.53 -27.26 16.55
N ASN A 96 -11.52 -27.74 15.77
CA ASN A 96 -12.71 -28.54 16.16
C ASN A 96 -14.08 -27.84 16.14
N GLY A 97 -14.39 -27.05 15.10
CA GLY A 97 -15.76 -26.98 14.56
C GLY A 97 -16.82 -26.20 15.35
N GLN A 98 -16.45 -25.38 16.33
CA GLN A 98 -17.37 -24.40 16.93
C GLN A 98 -16.76 -23.00 16.93
N ASP A 99 -17.17 -22.22 15.92
CA ASP A 99 -16.84 -20.81 15.79
C ASP A 99 -17.59 -20.02 16.89
N THR A 100 -16.85 -19.55 17.89
CA THR A 100 -17.37 -18.55 18.82
C THR A 100 -16.50 -17.30 18.76
N ARG A 101 -16.86 -16.38 17.86
CA ARG A 101 -16.37 -15.00 17.89
C ARG A 101 -16.79 -14.34 19.20
N LYS A 102 -15.91 -14.35 20.20
CA LYS A 102 -16.11 -13.57 21.44
C LYS A 102 -15.37 -12.24 21.31
N ILE A 103 -16.08 -11.24 20.80
CA ILE A 103 -15.66 -9.85 20.88
C ILE A 103 -15.73 -9.45 22.36
N LYS A 104 -14.58 -9.26 23.02
CA LYS A 104 -14.54 -8.70 24.38
C LYS A 104 -14.16 -7.23 24.29
N LYS A 105 -15.18 -6.36 24.36
CA LYS A 105 -15.00 -4.92 24.57
C LYS A 105 -14.73 -4.69 26.07
N ARG A 106 -13.62 -4.04 26.42
CA ARG A 106 -13.43 -3.43 27.75
C ARG A 106 -13.90 -1.99 27.69
#